data_AF-A0A3P5ZEK6-F1
#
_entry.id   AF-A0A3P5ZEK6-F1
#
_cell.length_a   1.000
_cell.length_b   1.000
_cell.length_c   1.000
_cell.angle_alpha   90.00
_cell.angle_beta   90.00
_cell.angle_gamma   90.00
#
_symmetry.space_group_name_H-M   'P 1'
#
loop_
_entity.id
_entity.type
_entity.pdbx_description
1 polymer ?
#
loop_
_entity_poly.entity_id
_entity_poly.type
_entity_poly.pdbx_seq_one_letter_code
_entity_poly.pdbx_strand_id
1 'polypeptide(L)'
;MIMLRNGLDKTERFNIVSKDEGVPLVAFSLKDSSSHTEFEISDMLRRYGWIVPAYTMTPNAQHITVLLVVIREDFSRTLAERLVIDIEKVMRELDELPSRVIHKISLGEENSEADGDNLTVTVKKSDMEKQRKIINGWKKFVSDRKTTNGIW
;
A
#
# COMPACT_ATOMS: atom_id res chain seq x y z
N MET A 1 -3.44 -22.36 -5.67
CA MET A 1 -2.36 -21.70 -4.90
C MET A 1 -1.01 -21.80 -5.61
N ILE A 2 -0.47 -23.00 -5.83
CA ILE A 2 0.86 -23.23 -6.42
C ILE A 2 1.08 -22.47 -7.75
N MET A 3 0.07 -22.45 -8.63
CA MET A 3 0.18 -21.77 -9.94
C MET A 3 0.37 -20.25 -9.79
N LEU A 4 -0.38 -19.61 -8.88
CA LEU A 4 -0.26 -18.17 -8.62
C LEU A 4 1.11 -17.86 -8.00
N ARG A 5 1.52 -18.66 -7.00
CA ARG A 5 2.82 -18.53 -6.35
C ARG A 5 3.96 -18.60 -7.37
N ASN A 6 4.00 -19.68 -8.16
CA ASN A 6 5.04 -19.89 -9.16
C ASN A 6 5.04 -18.80 -10.24
N GLY A 7 3.86 -18.27 -10.59
CA GLY A 7 3.75 -17.14 -11.51
C GLY A 7 4.39 -15.88 -10.94
N LEU A 8 4.09 -15.55 -9.68
CA LEU A 8 4.69 -14.40 -8.99
C LEU A 8 6.21 -14.57 -8.79
N ASP A 9 6.68 -15.76 -8.41
CA ASP A 9 8.10 -16.07 -8.26
C ASP A 9 8.89 -15.82 -9.55
N LYS A 10 8.32 -16.22 -10.71
CA LYS A 10 8.94 -16.02 -12.03
C LYS A 10 9.10 -14.55 -12.42
N THR A 11 8.28 -13.65 -11.87
CA THR A 11 8.43 -12.22 -12.15
C THR A 11 9.67 -11.64 -11.47
N GLU A 12 10.17 -12.29 -10.40
CA GLU A 12 11.25 -11.82 -9.54
C GLU A 12 11.06 -10.43 -8.90
N ARG A 13 9.90 -9.78 -9.09
CA ARG A 13 9.57 -8.44 -8.56
C ARG A 13 8.98 -8.49 -7.15
N PHE A 14 8.43 -9.63 -6.74
CA PHE A 14 7.69 -9.79 -5.50
C PHE A 14 8.38 -10.72 -4.52
N ASN A 15 8.19 -10.46 -3.23
CA ASN A 15 8.52 -11.37 -2.14
C ASN A 15 7.23 -12.00 -1.59
N ILE A 16 7.15 -13.33 -1.54
CA ILE A 16 5.96 -14.02 -1.02
C ILE A 16 6.10 -14.20 0.48
N VAL A 17 5.18 -13.61 1.22
CA VAL A 17 5.14 -13.60 2.70
C VAL A 17 4.32 -14.77 3.25
N SER A 18 3.33 -15.25 2.49
CA SER A 18 2.48 -16.38 2.92
C SER A 18 3.23 -17.72 2.91
N LYS A 19 2.88 -18.60 3.85
CA LYS A 19 3.31 -20.00 3.86
C LYS A 19 2.39 -20.86 2.99
N ASP A 20 2.87 -22.05 2.59
CA ASP A 20 2.08 -23.00 1.79
C ASP A 20 1.04 -23.77 2.61
N GLU A 21 1.23 -23.84 3.93
CA GLU A 21 0.33 -24.53 4.85
C GLU A 21 -0.60 -23.54 5.56
N GLY A 22 -1.88 -23.89 5.65
CA GLY A 22 -2.89 -23.12 6.38
C GLY A 22 -3.97 -22.54 5.47
N VAL A 23 -4.29 -21.26 5.69
CA VAL A 23 -5.38 -20.57 4.99
C VAL A 23 -5.05 -20.46 3.50
N PRO A 24 -5.99 -20.78 2.59
CA PRO A 24 -5.74 -20.72 1.16
C PRO A 24 -5.65 -19.28 0.67
N LEU A 25 -4.50 -18.64 0.87
CA LEU A 25 -4.21 -17.28 0.43
C LEU A 25 -2.77 -17.15 -0.05
N VAL A 26 -2.51 -16.15 -0.88
CA VAL A 26 -1.16 -15.75 -1.26
C VAL A 26 -0.98 -14.29 -0.84
N ALA A 27 -0.03 -14.05 0.06
CA ALA A 27 0.36 -12.72 0.51
C ALA A 27 1.75 -12.40 -0.06
N PHE A 28 1.90 -11.26 -0.73
CA PHE A 28 3.16 -10.88 -1.35
C PHE A 28 3.38 -9.36 -1.29
N SER A 29 4.64 -8.94 -1.21
CA SER A 29 5.06 -7.54 -1.23
C SER A 29 5.98 -7.29 -2.42
N LEU A 30 6.17 -6.03 -2.81
CA LEU A 30 7.24 -5.66 -3.73
C LEU A 30 8.61 -5.89 -3.08
N LYS A 31 9.60 -6.30 -3.88
CA LYS A 31 10.99 -6.31 -3.45
C LYS A 31 11.61 -4.91 -3.42
N ASP A 32 11.18 -4.06 -4.35
CA ASP A 32 11.56 -2.66 -4.43
C ASP A 32 10.31 -1.78 -4.48
N SER A 33 10.12 -0.98 -3.43
CA SER A 33 9.02 -0.03 -3.27
C SER A 33 9.46 1.43 -3.45
N SER A 34 10.63 1.66 -4.05
CA SER A 34 11.18 3.00 -4.27
C SER A 34 10.36 3.85 -5.25
N SER A 35 9.83 3.21 -6.30
CA SER A 35 9.15 3.89 -7.41
C SER A 35 7.64 3.78 -7.34
N HIS A 36 7.12 2.67 -6.81
CA HIS A 36 5.70 2.34 -6.74
C HIS A 36 5.37 1.67 -5.42
N THR A 37 4.10 1.77 -5.01
CA THR A 37 3.60 1.09 -3.81
C THR A 37 2.61 0.00 -4.16
N GLU A 38 2.45 -0.97 -3.28
CA GLU A 38 1.44 -2.02 -3.38
C GLU A 38 0.01 -1.45 -3.47
N PHE A 39 -0.23 -0.26 -2.91
CA PHE A 39 -1.51 0.43 -3.05
C PHE A 39 -1.78 0.88 -4.49
N GLU A 40 -0.75 1.37 -5.21
CA GLU A 40 -0.89 1.71 -6.62
C GLU A 40 -1.17 0.47 -7.47
N ILE A 41 -0.49 -0.64 -7.19
CA ILE A 41 -0.74 -1.92 -7.87
C ILE A 41 -2.17 -2.39 -7.61
N SER A 42 -2.63 -2.33 -6.35
CA SER A 42 -4.01 -2.67 -5.97
C SER A 42 -5.03 -1.83 -6.77
N ASP A 43 -4.81 -0.52 -6.90
CA ASP A 43 -5.71 0.36 -7.63
C ASP A 43 -5.69 0.08 -9.14
N MET A 44 -4.51 -0.12 -9.71
CA MET A 44 -4.34 -0.43 -11.13
C MET A 44 -5.00 -1.76 -11.52
N LEU A 45 -4.93 -2.77 -10.65
CA LEU A 45 -5.59 -4.07 -10.83
C LEU A 45 -7.13 -3.95 -10.87
N ARG A 46 -7.72 -2.93 -10.26
CA ARG A 46 -9.18 -2.68 -10.34
C ARG A 46 -9.65 -2.41 -11.76
N ARG A 47 -8.81 -1.83 -12.60
CA ARG A 47 -9.12 -1.58 -14.03
C ARG A 47 -9.27 -2.87 -14.83
N TYR A 48 -8.62 -3.94 -14.36
CA TYR A 48 -8.74 -5.30 -14.90
C TYR A 48 -9.87 -6.11 -14.24
N GLY A 49 -10.64 -5.50 -13.31
CA GLY A 49 -11.72 -6.14 -12.58
C GLY A 49 -11.27 -6.91 -11.33
N TRP A 50 -9.99 -6.84 -10.97
CA TRP A 50 -9.45 -7.52 -9.80
C TRP A 50 -9.57 -6.65 -8.54
N ILE A 51 -10.03 -7.24 -7.44
CA ILE A 51 -10.07 -6.58 -6.13
C ILE A 51 -9.04 -7.29 -5.23
N VAL A 52 -7.80 -6.80 -5.26
CA VAL A 52 -6.71 -7.32 -4.43
C VAL A 52 -6.38 -6.29 -3.35
N PRO A 53 -6.74 -6.52 -2.07
CA PRO A 53 -6.44 -5.58 -1.01
C PRO A 53 -4.93 -5.47 -0.74
N ALA A 54 -4.48 -4.24 -0.48
CA ALA A 54 -3.16 -3.95 0.06
C ALA A 54 -3.30 -3.48 1.51
N TYR A 55 -2.47 -4.01 2.41
CA TYR A 55 -2.42 -3.59 3.82
C TYR A 55 -0.99 -3.37 4.28
N THR A 56 -0.81 -2.34 5.10
CA THR A 56 0.43 -2.12 5.84
C THR A 56 0.42 -2.95 7.12
N MET A 57 1.55 -3.58 7.43
CA MET A 57 1.71 -4.39 8.63
C MET A 57 1.66 -3.55 9.92
N THR A 58 1.50 -4.23 11.06
CA THR A 58 1.34 -3.63 12.40
C THR A 58 2.52 -2.72 12.80
N PRO A 59 2.43 -1.91 13.87
CA PRO A 59 3.36 -0.81 14.16
C PRO A 59 4.86 -1.18 14.12
N ASN A 60 5.20 -2.43 14.45
CA ASN A 60 6.58 -2.91 14.45
C ASN A 60 7.13 -3.26 13.06
N ALA A 61 6.31 -3.15 12.00
CA ALA A 61 6.66 -3.48 10.61
C ALA A 61 5.94 -2.57 9.59
N GLN A 62 5.70 -1.29 9.92
CA GLN A 62 4.97 -0.35 9.06
C GLN A 62 5.63 -0.09 7.68
N HIS A 63 6.91 -0.41 7.52
CA HIS A 63 7.61 -0.31 6.24
C HIS A 63 7.24 -1.44 5.26
N ILE A 64 6.46 -2.44 5.71
CA ILE A 64 6.05 -3.58 4.89
C ILE A 64 4.57 -3.42 4.55
N THR A 65 4.29 -3.26 3.27
CA THR A 65 2.94 -3.35 2.72
C THR A 65 2.82 -4.65 1.92
N VAL A 66 1.68 -5.33 2.06
CA VAL A 66 1.43 -6.62 1.41
C VAL A 66 0.12 -6.58 0.62
N LEU A 67 0.12 -7.22 -0.54
CA LEU A 67 -1.07 -7.59 -1.32
C LEU A 67 -1.54 -8.97 -0.89
N LEU A 68 -2.84 -9.16 -0.76
CA LEU A 68 -3.44 -10.43 -0.36
C LEU A 68 -4.45 -10.93 -1.38
N VAL A 69 -4.17 -12.11 -1.95
CA VAL A 69 -5.09 -12.83 -2.83
C VAL A 69 -5.64 -14.03 -2.08
N VAL A 70 -6.92 -13.96 -1.69
CA VAL A 70 -7.62 -15.07 -1.04
C VAL A 70 -8.14 -16.03 -2.11
N ILE A 71 -7.78 -17.29 -1.99
CA ILE A 71 -8.16 -18.35 -2.93
C ILE A 71 -9.43 -19.02 -2.40
N ARG A 72 -10.53 -18.78 -3.10
CA ARG A 72 -11.84 -19.40 -2.83
C ARG A 72 -12.02 -20.64 -3.72
N GLU A 73 -13.06 -21.41 -3.46
CA GLU A 73 -13.37 -22.65 -4.21
C GLU A 73 -13.56 -22.41 -5.71
N ASP A 74 -14.08 -21.25 -6.09
CA ASP A 74 -14.31 -20.82 -7.47
C ASP A 74 -13.04 -20.24 -8.15
N PHE A 75 -11.93 -20.08 -7.41
CA PHE A 75 -10.69 -19.54 -7.95
C PHE A 75 -9.89 -20.61 -8.72
N SER A 76 -10.28 -20.81 -9.97
CA SER A 76 -9.69 -21.80 -10.87
C SER A 76 -8.23 -21.50 -11.25
N ARG A 77 -7.54 -22.53 -11.78
CA ARG A 77 -6.20 -22.40 -12.35
C ARG A 77 -6.12 -21.33 -13.44
N THR A 78 -7.12 -21.25 -14.31
CA THR A 78 -7.19 -20.26 -15.40
C THR A 78 -7.31 -18.84 -14.86
N LEU A 79 -8.06 -18.62 -13.78
CA LEU A 79 -8.13 -17.32 -13.10
C LEU A 79 -6.79 -16.94 -12.48
N ALA A 80 -6.09 -17.90 -11.87
CA ALA A 80 -4.75 -17.68 -11.34
C ALA A 80 -3.76 -17.25 -12.43
N GLU A 81 -3.75 -17.93 -13.57
CA GLU A 81 -2.90 -17.57 -14.72
C GLU A 81 -3.23 -16.18 -15.26
N ARG A 82 -4.52 -15.87 -15.40
CA ARG A 82 -4.98 -14.54 -15.85
C ARG A 82 -4.56 -13.44 -14.88
N LEU A 83 -4.68 -13.67 -13.58
CA LEU A 83 -4.27 -12.72 -12.56
C LEU A 83 -2.76 -12.42 -12.67
N VAL A 84 -1.91 -13.44 -12.84
CA VAL A 84 -0.46 -13.25 -13.02
C VAL A 84 -0.18 -12.39 -14.27
N ILE A 85 -0.82 -12.70 -15.39
CA ILE A 85 -0.66 -11.95 -16.65
C ILE A 85 -1.06 -10.48 -16.47
N ASP A 86 -2.17 -10.22 -15.77
CA ASP A 86 -2.64 -8.85 -15.54
C ASP A 86 -1.75 -8.10 -14.53
N ILE A 87 -1.20 -8.78 -13.52
CA ILE A 87 -0.17 -8.21 -12.62
C ILE A 87 1.06 -7.80 -13.43
N GLU A 88 1.57 -8.65 -14.32
CA GLU A 88 2.72 -8.31 -15.17
C GLU A 88 2.46 -7.12 -16.08
N LYS A 89 1.23 -6.99 -16.63
CA LYS A 89 0.84 -5.81 -17.41
C LYS A 89 0.83 -4.56 -16.55
N VAL A 90 0.22 -4.62 -15.37
CA VAL A 90 0.19 -3.50 -14.42
C VAL A 90 1.60 -3.07 -14.07
N MET A 91 2.51 -4.01 -13.81
CA MET A 91 3.91 -3.67 -13.51
C MET A 91 4.60 -2.98 -14.68
N ARG A 92 4.42 -3.46 -15.92
CA ARG A 92 4.97 -2.79 -17.11
C ARG A 92 4.40 -1.39 -17.31
N GLU A 93 3.09 -1.22 -17.12
CA GLU A 93 2.47 0.11 -17.22
C GLU A 93 2.98 1.07 -16.14
N LEU A 94 3.21 0.57 -14.91
CA LEU A 94 3.80 1.37 -13.85
C LEU A 94 5.25 1.75 -14.19
N ASP A 95 6.04 0.83 -14.73
CA ASP A 95 7.44 1.08 -15.17
C ASP A 95 7.54 2.15 -16.28
N GLU A 96 6.50 2.31 -17.11
CA GLU A 96 6.43 3.34 -18.16
C GLU A 96 5.98 4.72 -17.65
N LEU A 97 5.37 4.77 -16.46
CA LEU A 97 4.95 6.02 -15.86
C LEU A 97 6.12 6.65 -15.08
N PRO A 98 6.33 7.98 -15.17
CA PRO A 98 7.30 8.63 -14.30
C PRO A 98 6.89 8.34 -12.85
N SER A 99 7.85 7.88 -12.04
CA SER A 99 7.64 7.59 -10.62
C SER A 99 6.87 8.77 -10.01
N ARG A 100 5.61 8.51 -9.64
CA ARG A 100 4.79 9.54 -9.04
C ARG A 100 5.46 9.83 -7.71
N VAL A 101 6.14 10.98 -7.62
CA VAL A 101 6.63 11.51 -6.35
C VAL A 101 5.49 11.39 -5.36
N ILE A 102 5.60 10.43 -4.45
CA ILE A 102 4.49 10.06 -3.59
C ILE A 102 4.14 11.29 -2.76
N HIS A 103 2.89 11.72 -2.87
CA HIS A 103 2.25 12.64 -1.96
C HIS A 103 2.34 12.03 -0.55
N LYS A 104 3.39 12.40 0.18
CA LYS A 104 3.64 12.00 1.56
C LYS A 104 2.57 12.65 2.44
N ILE A 105 1.39 12.03 2.51
CA ILE A 105 0.32 12.37 3.45
C ILE A 105 0.14 11.16 4.38
N SER A 106 0.95 11.21 5.45
CA SER A 106 0.64 10.80 6.82
C SER A 106 0.58 9.31 7.19
N LEU A 107 1.61 8.86 7.91
CA LEU A 107 1.54 8.45 9.33
C LEU A 107 2.93 8.70 9.96
N GLY A 108 3.00 9.55 10.99
CA GLY A 108 4.23 9.92 11.72
C GLY A 108 4.83 8.75 12.52
N GLU A 109 6.04 8.78 13.07
CA GLU A 109 6.91 9.89 13.51
C GLU A 109 8.41 9.46 13.44
N GLU A 110 9.27 10.41 13.02
CA GLU A 110 10.51 10.92 13.68
C GLU A 110 11.74 10.02 13.97
N ASN A 111 12.87 10.28 13.28
CA ASN A 111 14.06 10.99 13.82
C ASN A 111 15.19 11.20 12.75
N SER A 112 15.70 12.44 12.75
CA SER A 112 17.01 13.06 12.33
C SER A 112 18.07 12.22 11.59
N GLU A 113 18.85 12.71 10.61
CA GLU A 113 19.69 13.93 10.58
C GLU A 113 20.26 14.19 9.14
N ALA A 114 20.88 15.36 8.94
CA ALA A 114 21.14 16.09 7.67
C ALA A 114 22.12 15.48 6.63
N ASP A 115 21.96 15.79 5.34
CA ASP A 115 22.80 16.75 4.58
C ASP A 115 22.21 17.01 3.16
N GLY A 116 22.43 18.21 2.61
CA GLY A 116 21.59 18.81 1.56
C GLY A 116 21.92 18.50 0.10
N ASP A 117 20.94 18.76 -0.79
CA ASP A 117 21.07 19.75 -1.87
C ASP A 117 19.67 20.14 -2.42
N ASN A 118 19.56 21.35 -2.97
CA ASN A 118 18.32 22.07 -3.25
C ASN A 118 17.63 21.63 -4.56
N LEU A 119 16.28 21.51 -4.53
CA LEU A 119 15.46 21.95 -5.66
C LEU A 119 14.18 22.62 -5.16
N THR A 120 14.12 23.93 -5.37
CA THR A 120 13.06 24.84 -4.96
C THR A 120 11.82 24.70 -5.85
N VAL A 121 10.70 24.26 -5.28
CA VAL A 121 9.37 24.42 -5.90
C VAL A 121 8.47 25.20 -4.94
N THR A 122 8.11 26.40 -5.37
CA THR A 122 7.30 27.38 -4.66
C THR A 122 5.84 26.89 -4.56
N VAL A 123 5.33 26.63 -3.35
CA VAL A 123 3.90 26.30 -3.12
C VAL A 123 3.22 27.36 -2.25
N LYS A 124 2.08 27.86 -2.74
CA LYS A 124 1.30 29.01 -2.24
C LYS A 124 0.83 28.83 -0.79
N LYS A 125 0.98 29.92 -0.02
CA LYS A 125 0.63 30.11 1.42
C LYS A 125 -0.81 29.76 1.85
N SER A 126 -1.76 29.48 0.94
CA SER A 126 -3.19 29.42 1.26
C SER A 126 -3.68 28.13 1.92
N ASP A 127 -2.96 27.02 1.77
CA ASP A 127 -3.47 25.69 2.18
C ASP A 127 -3.07 25.30 3.61
N MET A 128 -2.03 25.94 4.16
CA MET A 128 -1.57 25.80 5.55
C MET A 128 -2.65 26.19 6.58
N GLU A 129 -3.47 27.19 6.27
CA GLU A 129 -4.44 27.74 7.21
C GLU A 129 -5.70 26.86 7.32
N LYS A 130 -6.06 26.15 6.24
CA LYS A 130 -7.15 25.17 6.23
C LYS A 130 -6.79 23.92 7.03
N GLN A 131 -5.54 23.45 6.91
CA GLN A 131 -5.06 22.28 7.65
C GLN A 131 -5.08 22.50 9.17
N ARG A 132 -4.73 23.70 9.65
CA ARG A 132 -4.79 24.03 11.10
C ARG A 132 -6.19 23.90 11.68
N LYS A 133 -7.24 24.30 10.95
CA LYS A 133 -8.62 24.20 11.44
C LYS A 133 -9.10 22.76 11.57
N ILE A 134 -8.72 21.90 10.61
CA ILE A 134 -9.12 20.49 10.60
C ILE A 134 -8.41 19.73 11.72
N ILE A 135 -7.10 19.95 11.89
CA ILE A 135 -6.29 19.31 12.95
C ILE A 135 -6.77 19.74 14.34
N ASN A 136 -7.05 21.03 14.55
CA ASN A 136 -7.58 21.51 15.83
C ASN A 136 -9.00 20.99 16.12
N GLY A 137 -9.84 20.85 15.08
CA GLY A 137 -11.17 20.25 15.20
C GLY A 137 -11.10 18.79 15.64
N TRP A 138 -10.20 18.00 15.04
CA TRP A 138 -9.97 16.61 15.41
C TRP A 138 -9.39 16.45 16.83
N LYS A 139 -8.42 17.29 17.21
CA LYS A 139 -7.82 17.25 18.55
C LYS A 139 -8.84 17.54 19.66
N LYS A 140 -9.75 18.50 19.42
CA LYS A 140 -10.85 18.82 20.35
C LYS A 140 -11.85 17.66 20.44
N PHE A 141 -12.25 17.11 19.30
CA PHE A 141 -13.21 16.00 19.23
C PHE A 141 -12.70 14.71 19.90
N VAL A 142 -11.40 14.41 19.79
CA VAL A 142 -10.79 13.24 20.44
C VAL A 142 -10.66 13.43 21.95
N SER A 143 -10.34 14.64 22.42
CA SER A 143 -10.31 14.94 23.86
C SER A 143 -11.71 14.86 24.50
N ASP A 144 -12.74 15.39 23.84
CA ASP A 144 -14.12 15.37 24.37
C ASP A 144 -14.61 13.93 24.60
N ARG A 145 -14.29 12.98 23.71
CA ARG A 145 -14.63 11.56 23.89
C ARG A 145 -13.85 10.85 25.00
N LYS A 146 -12.61 11.27 25.29
CA LYS A 146 -11.80 10.64 26.35
C LYS A 146 -12.32 11.00 27.74
N THR A 147 -13.00 12.13 27.90
CA THR A 147 -13.61 12.54 29.17
C THR A 147 -14.99 11.91 29.42
N THR A 148 -15.69 11.42 28.38
CA THR A 148 -17.06 10.88 28.52
C THR A 148 -17.14 9.40 28.89
N ASN A 149 -16.05 8.63 28.83
CA ASN A 149 -16.05 7.18 29.09
C ASN A 149 -15.51 6.81 30.50
N GLY A 150 -15.64 7.70 31.48
CA GLY A 150 -15.12 7.51 32.84
C GLY A 150 -16.10 7.84 33.96
N ILE A 151 -17.41 7.71 33.74
CA ILE A 151 -18.42 7.85 34.80
C ILE A 151 -19.46 6.71 34.65
N TRP A 152 -19.62 5.98 35.75
CA TRP A 152 -20.40 4.75 36.03
C TRP A 152 -19.65 3.43 35.82
#